data_AF-A0A3B0LYG1-F1
#
_entry.id   AF-A0A3B0LYG1-F1
#
_cell.length_a   1.000
_cell.length_b   1.000
_cell.length_c   1.000
_cell.angle_alpha   90.00
_cell.angle_beta   90.00
_cell.angle_gamma   90.00
#
_symmetry.space_group_name_H-M   'P 1'
#
loop_
_entity.id
_entity.type
_entity.pdbx_description
1 polymer ?
#
loop_
_entity_poly.entity_id
_entity_poly.type
_entity_poly.pdbx_seq_one_letter_code
_entity_poly.pdbx_strand_id
1 'polypeptide(L)'
;MPLFSAARDGRLLGAKRIPQKHFNIPRFTYDENIAALYHSPPQWPTPTRGISEICLQLRYRSQQSLLRHVKETSNLYIEIIDYPGEWLLDLPMLTQDYFSWSRQMQQLLKGRDKEGAQQWLQLCQQCDPFAAADEKLLANIAQAYTDYLVFCKQQGQYFIQPGRFVLPSDLAGAPVLQFFPWPNIDTTDELKLKQADKQSNIGMLQQRYHYYCQKIIKRFYKDYFQHFDRQIVLVDCLTALNNGPAAINDIQAALTQIMRSFHYGKRTLLRRLFSPHIDKLLFAASKVDHITHDQHANLVSLLQQLVRAAWQNAAFEGISMDCLALAEIQATENGMIESQGERVPALKGHRLTDGRLMTFFQVRYHGVCLMLIFG
;
A
#
# COMPACT_ATOMS: atom_id res chain seq x y z
N MET A 1 -21.05 -1.12 -18.53
CA MET A 1 -20.45 -2.00 -17.51
C MET A 1 -21.06 -3.40 -17.58
N PRO A 2 -20.67 -4.24 -18.55
CA PRO A 2 -21.32 -5.54 -18.79
C PRO A 2 -21.07 -6.59 -17.70
N LEU A 3 -19.96 -6.49 -16.96
CA LEU A 3 -19.64 -7.42 -15.85
C LEU A 3 -20.31 -7.04 -14.52
N PHE A 4 -20.87 -5.84 -14.41
CA PHE A 4 -21.62 -5.42 -13.23
C PHE A 4 -23.09 -5.74 -13.42
N SER A 5 -23.57 -6.83 -12.81
CA SER A 5 -24.92 -7.37 -13.03
C SER A 5 -26.04 -6.33 -12.90
N ALA A 6 -25.98 -5.43 -11.92
CA ALA A 6 -26.97 -4.37 -11.76
C ALA A 6 -27.04 -3.42 -12.96
N ALA A 7 -25.89 -3.08 -13.57
CA ALA A 7 -25.83 -2.27 -14.77
C ALA A 7 -26.23 -3.08 -16.01
N ARG A 8 -25.69 -4.30 -16.16
CA ARG A 8 -25.99 -5.20 -17.28
C ARG A 8 -27.49 -5.49 -17.40
N ASP A 9 -28.16 -5.73 -16.28
CA ASP A 9 -29.59 -6.08 -16.25
C ASP A 9 -30.50 -4.82 -16.29
N GLY A 10 -29.96 -3.61 -16.54
CA GLY A 10 -30.75 -2.37 -16.59
C GLY A 10 -31.38 -1.95 -15.25
N ARG A 11 -30.85 -2.43 -14.13
CA ARG A 11 -31.37 -2.18 -12.78
C ARG A 11 -30.72 -0.99 -12.09
N LEU A 12 -29.49 -0.63 -12.46
CA LEU A 12 -28.82 0.57 -11.96
C LEU A 12 -29.45 1.81 -12.61
N LEU A 13 -30.07 2.66 -11.81
CA LEU A 13 -30.76 3.87 -12.27
C LEU A 13 -29.82 5.08 -12.32
N GLY A 14 -28.78 5.09 -11.49
CA GLY A 14 -27.76 6.13 -11.50
C GLY A 14 -26.90 6.12 -10.25
N ALA A 15 -25.84 6.91 -10.27
CA ALA A 15 -24.98 7.18 -9.14
C ALA A 15 -24.78 8.69 -9.00
N LYS A 16 -24.67 9.19 -7.77
CA LYS A 16 -24.27 10.58 -7.51
C LYS A 16 -23.35 10.66 -6.31
N ARG A 17 -22.43 11.61 -6.35
CA ARG A 17 -21.64 12.01 -5.19
C ARG A 17 -22.54 12.71 -4.18
N ILE A 18 -22.43 12.33 -2.91
CA ILE A 18 -23.14 12.96 -1.79
C ILE A 18 -22.12 13.57 -0.80
N PRO A 19 -22.53 14.50 0.08
CA PRO A 19 -21.67 15.01 1.12
C PRO A 19 -21.10 13.89 2.01
N GLN A 20 -19.85 14.06 2.43
CA GLN A 20 -19.18 13.12 3.32
C GLN A 20 -19.81 13.11 4.72
N LYS A 21 -19.68 11.99 5.43
CA LYS A 21 -20.19 11.86 6.80
C LYS A 21 -19.14 12.28 7.84
N HIS A 22 -17.87 11.97 7.59
CA HIS A 22 -16.79 12.17 8.54
C HIS A 22 -16.09 13.50 8.28
N PHE A 23 -16.41 14.54 9.08
CA PHE A 23 -15.80 15.88 8.91
C PHE A 23 -14.34 15.96 9.37
N ASN A 24 -13.84 14.96 10.08
CA ASN A 24 -12.44 14.86 10.50
C ASN A 24 -11.54 14.19 9.45
N ILE A 25 -12.10 13.70 8.33
CA ILE A 25 -11.35 13.07 7.23
C ILE A 25 -11.33 14.04 6.04
N PRO A 26 -10.16 14.30 5.43
CA PRO A 26 -10.08 15.05 4.19
C PRO A 26 -10.94 14.44 3.08
N ARG A 27 -11.49 15.29 2.22
CA ARG A 27 -12.25 14.82 1.05
C ARG A 27 -11.32 14.29 -0.02
N PHE A 28 -11.69 13.19 -0.68
CA PHE A 28 -11.00 12.74 -1.89
C PHE A 28 -11.16 13.78 -3.01
N THR A 29 -10.04 14.21 -3.59
CA THR A 29 -9.92 15.33 -4.53
C THR A 29 -10.34 14.97 -5.96
N TYR A 30 -11.50 14.32 -6.12
CA TYR A 30 -12.00 13.85 -7.42
C TYR A 30 -12.02 14.94 -8.51
N ASP A 31 -12.45 16.15 -8.16
CA ASP A 31 -12.60 17.24 -9.13
C ASP A 31 -11.22 17.71 -9.65
N GLU A 32 -10.22 17.81 -8.76
CA GLU A 32 -8.84 18.14 -9.13
C GLU A 32 -8.19 17.02 -9.94
N ASN A 33 -8.42 15.76 -9.54
CA ASN A 33 -7.89 14.59 -10.23
C ASN A 33 -8.42 14.48 -11.67
N ILE A 34 -9.71 14.75 -11.86
CA ILE A 34 -10.31 14.80 -13.20
C ILE A 34 -9.78 15.98 -14.00
N ALA A 35 -9.64 17.16 -13.39
CA ALA A 35 -9.06 18.32 -14.06
C ALA A 35 -7.63 18.07 -14.55
N ALA A 36 -6.80 17.35 -13.78
CA ALA A 36 -5.44 16.96 -14.19
C ALA A 36 -5.45 16.06 -15.44
N LEU A 37 -6.38 15.09 -15.52
CA LEU A 37 -6.53 14.20 -16.67
C LEU A 37 -7.02 14.92 -17.93
N TYR A 38 -7.79 16.00 -17.78
CA TYR A 38 -8.24 16.85 -18.89
C TYR A 38 -7.28 18.02 -19.20
N HIS A 39 -6.15 18.12 -18.53
CA HIS A 39 -5.13 19.14 -18.83
C HIS A 39 -4.50 18.91 -20.21
N SER A 40 -3.77 19.89 -20.74
CA SER A 40 -3.06 19.80 -22.00
C SER A 40 -1.59 20.22 -21.83
N PRO A 41 -0.64 19.28 -21.73
CA PRO A 41 -0.82 17.83 -21.84
C PRO A 41 -1.55 17.22 -20.63
N PRO A 42 -2.22 16.06 -20.78
CA PRO A 42 -2.88 15.40 -19.65
C PRO A 42 -1.84 14.94 -18.63
N GLN A 43 -2.19 14.99 -17.35
CA GLN A 43 -1.31 14.59 -16.25
C GLN A 43 -2.01 13.58 -15.34
N TRP A 44 -1.24 12.61 -14.86
CA TRP A 44 -1.71 11.70 -13.83
C TRP A 44 -2.00 12.47 -12.53
N PRO A 45 -3.08 12.15 -11.81
CA PRO A 45 -3.40 12.77 -10.52
C PRO A 45 -2.27 12.62 -9.49
N THR A 46 -2.23 13.54 -8.52
CA THR A 46 -1.24 13.47 -7.44
C THR A 46 -1.46 12.21 -6.58
N PRO A 47 -0.40 11.44 -6.27
CA PRO A 47 -0.53 10.25 -5.43
C PRO A 47 -1.08 10.55 -4.02
N THR A 48 -1.74 9.56 -3.43
CA THR A 48 -2.29 9.60 -2.07
C THR A 48 -1.21 9.91 -1.03
N ARG A 49 -1.43 10.95 -0.21
CA ARG A 49 -0.49 11.40 0.85
C ARG A 49 -1.00 11.16 2.28
N GLY A 50 -2.25 10.75 2.42
CA GLY A 50 -2.93 10.54 3.69
C GLY A 50 -4.32 9.94 3.46
N ILE A 51 -5.11 9.85 4.52
CA ILE A 51 -6.47 9.33 4.43
C ILE A 51 -7.39 10.34 3.73
N SER A 52 -8.28 9.87 2.87
CA SER A 52 -9.34 10.68 2.27
C SER A 52 -10.62 9.87 2.03
N GLU A 53 -11.75 10.56 1.91
CA GLU A 53 -13.07 9.93 1.76
C GLU A 53 -13.89 10.52 0.60
N ILE A 54 -14.64 9.67 -0.09
CA ILE A 54 -15.74 10.06 -0.97
C ILE A 54 -16.97 9.17 -0.77
N CYS A 55 -18.15 9.79 -0.75
CA CYS A 55 -19.42 9.08 -0.59
C CYS A 55 -20.23 9.12 -1.89
N LEU A 56 -20.72 7.95 -2.31
CA LEU A 56 -21.58 7.78 -3.47
C LEU A 56 -22.93 7.21 -3.06
N GLN A 57 -24.00 7.70 -3.67
CA GLN A 57 -25.32 7.08 -3.60
C GLN A 57 -25.63 6.42 -4.95
N LEU A 58 -25.83 5.11 -4.94
CA LEU A 58 -26.27 4.33 -6.09
C LEU A 58 -27.77 4.05 -5.95
N ARG A 59 -28.57 4.50 -6.91
CA ARG A 59 -30.00 4.20 -6.97
C ARG A 59 -30.24 3.01 -7.90
N TYR A 60 -30.96 1.99 -7.46
CA TYR A 60 -31.16 0.77 -8.24
C TYR A 60 -32.51 0.09 -7.98
N ARG A 61 -32.93 -0.81 -8.88
CA ARG A 61 -34.08 -1.70 -8.71
C ARG A 61 -33.66 -3.02 -8.05
N SER A 62 -34.27 -3.35 -6.91
CA SER A 62 -33.95 -4.57 -6.15
C SER A 62 -34.55 -5.84 -6.79
N GLN A 63 -33.86 -6.98 -6.64
CA GLN A 63 -34.37 -8.29 -7.07
C GLN A 63 -35.29 -8.93 -6.00
N GLN A 64 -35.07 -8.67 -4.72
CA GLN A 64 -35.80 -9.30 -3.62
C GLN A 64 -37.22 -8.71 -3.50
N SER A 65 -38.17 -9.50 -3.98
CA SER A 65 -39.55 -9.12 -4.25
C SER A 65 -40.51 -9.89 -3.34
N LEU A 66 -40.69 -9.40 -2.12
CA LEU A 66 -41.95 -9.58 -1.37
C LEU A 66 -42.69 -8.24 -1.19
N LEU A 67 -42.02 -7.11 -1.44
CA LEU A 67 -42.53 -5.74 -1.29
C LEU A 67 -42.53 -4.95 -2.61
N ARG A 68 -42.48 -5.64 -3.76
CA ARG A 68 -42.41 -5.02 -5.10
C ARG A 68 -43.58 -4.04 -5.36
N HIS A 69 -44.68 -4.15 -4.62
CA HIS A 69 -45.86 -3.30 -4.79
C HIS A 69 -45.83 -2.00 -3.97
N VAL A 70 -44.79 -1.75 -3.16
CA VAL A 70 -44.73 -0.54 -2.29
C VAL A 70 -43.48 0.32 -2.55
N LYS A 71 -42.34 -0.26 -2.96
CA LYS A 71 -41.11 0.50 -3.20
C LYS A 71 -40.23 -0.15 -4.28
N GLU A 72 -40.32 0.35 -5.52
CA GLU A 72 -39.60 -0.23 -6.67
C GLU A 72 -38.09 0.07 -6.71
N THR A 73 -37.64 1.10 -5.99
CA THR A 73 -36.25 1.58 -6.04
C THR A 73 -35.61 1.67 -4.66
N SER A 74 -34.37 1.20 -4.57
CA SER A 74 -33.52 1.22 -3.37
C SER A 74 -32.30 2.12 -3.58
N ASN A 75 -31.70 2.57 -2.49
CA ASN A 75 -30.46 3.31 -2.46
C ASN A 75 -29.38 2.50 -1.75
N LEU A 76 -28.22 2.36 -2.36
CA LEU A 76 -27.00 1.88 -1.72
C LEU A 76 -26.07 3.07 -1.54
N TYR A 77 -25.57 3.26 -0.32
CA TYR A 77 -24.56 4.27 -0.02
C TYR A 77 -23.20 3.58 0.06
N ILE A 78 -22.23 4.07 -0.70
CA ILE A 78 -20.87 3.54 -0.76
C ILE A 78 -19.95 4.63 -0.25
N GLU A 79 -19.22 4.32 0.81
CA GLU A 79 -18.14 5.15 1.35
C GLU A 79 -16.83 4.54 0.86
N ILE A 80 -16.06 5.32 0.11
CA ILE A 80 -14.74 4.92 -0.38
C ILE A 80 -13.72 5.71 0.42
N ILE A 81 -12.91 4.99 1.20
CA ILE A 81 -11.84 5.55 1.99
C ILE A 81 -10.52 5.14 1.34
N ASP A 82 -9.77 6.12 0.88
CA ASP A 82 -8.43 5.95 0.32
C ASP A 82 -7.39 6.25 1.40
N TYR A 83 -6.38 5.39 1.53
CA TYR A 83 -5.30 5.55 2.49
C TYR A 83 -4.02 4.84 2.01
N PRO A 84 -2.82 5.31 2.43
CA PRO A 84 -1.58 4.69 2.02
C PRO A 84 -1.41 3.24 2.50
N GLY A 85 -1.05 2.32 1.59
CA GLY A 85 -0.79 0.93 1.92
C GLY A 85 0.38 0.74 2.90
N GLU A 86 1.37 1.63 2.87
CA GLU A 86 2.54 1.62 3.77
C GLU A 86 2.13 1.73 5.24
N TRP A 87 0.99 2.36 5.54
CA TRP A 87 0.49 2.47 6.90
C TRP A 87 0.08 1.12 7.50
N LEU A 88 -0.25 0.13 6.67
CA LEU A 88 -0.56 -1.23 7.11
C LEU A 88 0.70 -2.04 7.43
N LEU A 89 1.85 -1.71 6.84
CA LEU A 89 3.13 -2.38 7.14
C LEU A 89 3.57 -2.16 8.58
N ASP A 90 3.07 -1.11 9.21
CA ASP A 90 3.36 -0.78 10.60
C ASP A 90 2.55 -1.62 11.60
N LEU A 91 1.41 -2.20 11.20
CA LEU A 91 0.52 -2.91 12.14
C LEU A 91 1.23 -3.99 12.98
N PRO A 92 2.19 -4.77 12.45
CA PRO A 92 2.93 -5.75 13.25
C PRO A 92 3.84 -5.16 14.32
N MET A 93 4.20 -3.86 14.25
CA MET A 93 4.92 -3.15 15.32
C MET A 93 4.14 -3.17 16.64
N LEU A 94 2.81 -3.27 16.58
CA LEU A 94 1.96 -3.40 17.78
C LEU A 94 2.26 -4.65 18.63
N THR A 95 2.97 -5.62 18.05
CA THR A 95 3.36 -6.88 18.70
C THR A 95 4.86 -7.00 18.94
N GLN A 96 5.63 -5.97 18.59
CA GLN A 96 7.08 -5.94 18.70
C GLN A 96 7.52 -4.88 19.71
N ASP A 97 8.49 -5.22 20.55
CA ASP A 97 9.25 -4.18 21.25
C ASP A 97 10.20 -3.46 20.28
N TYR A 98 10.70 -2.29 20.68
CA TYR A 98 11.57 -1.44 19.86
C TYR A 98 12.81 -2.20 19.34
N PHE A 99 13.35 -3.10 20.16
CA PHE A 99 14.55 -3.88 19.89
C PHE A 99 14.29 -5.01 18.87
N SER A 100 13.18 -5.72 18.98
CA SER A 100 12.73 -6.71 18.00
C SER A 100 12.48 -6.07 16.65
N TRP A 101 11.83 -4.90 16.63
CA TRP A 101 11.65 -4.11 15.41
C TRP A 101 13.00 -3.66 14.82
N SER A 102 13.90 -3.13 15.66
CA SER A 102 15.24 -2.70 15.23
C SER A 102 16.03 -3.84 14.57
N ARG A 103 16.01 -5.04 15.19
CA ARG A 103 16.64 -6.24 14.63
C ARG A 103 16.03 -6.63 13.28
N GLN A 104 14.71 -6.57 13.13
CA GLN A 104 14.05 -6.85 11.85
C GLN A 104 14.55 -5.88 10.77
N MET A 105 14.62 -4.58 11.07
CA MET A 105 15.09 -3.57 10.12
C MET A 105 16.56 -3.77 9.74
N GLN A 106 17.39 -4.18 10.70
CA GLN A 106 18.79 -4.52 10.45
C GLN A 106 18.94 -5.74 9.52
N GLN A 107 18.08 -6.76 9.64
CA GLN A 107 18.12 -7.90 8.71
C GLN A 107 17.70 -7.49 7.29
N LEU A 108 16.71 -6.60 7.15
CA LEU A 108 16.34 -6.05 5.84
C LEU A 108 17.48 -5.26 5.19
N LEU A 109 18.20 -4.47 5.98
CA LEU A 109 19.36 -3.70 5.51
C LEU A 109 20.46 -4.60 4.93
N LYS A 110 20.66 -5.83 5.44
CA LYS A 110 21.67 -6.76 4.90
C LYS A 110 21.40 -7.18 3.46
N GLY A 111 20.13 -7.19 3.05
CA GLY A 111 19.70 -7.55 1.70
C GLY A 111 19.51 -6.35 0.76
N ARG A 112 19.85 -5.13 1.20
CA ARG A 112 19.64 -3.89 0.46
C ARG A 112 20.96 -3.19 0.16
N ASP A 113 20.92 -2.31 -0.82
CA ASP A 113 22.01 -1.37 -1.05
C ASP A 113 22.20 -0.47 0.19
N LYS A 114 23.46 -0.37 0.62
CA LYS A 114 23.86 0.38 1.81
C LYS A 114 24.17 1.83 1.51
N GLU A 115 24.32 2.22 0.24
CA GLU A 115 24.66 3.59 -0.15
C GLU A 115 23.67 4.59 0.47
N GLY A 116 22.36 4.35 0.29
CA GLY A 116 21.32 5.21 0.86
C GLY A 116 21.25 5.21 2.40
N ALA A 117 21.77 4.18 3.07
CA ALA A 117 21.75 4.06 4.53
C ALA A 117 22.99 4.67 5.20
N GLN A 118 24.04 5.01 4.43
CA GLN A 118 25.35 5.35 4.96
C GLN A 118 25.31 6.53 5.94
N GLN A 119 24.62 7.61 5.57
CA GLN A 119 24.51 8.79 6.40
C GLN A 119 23.84 8.48 7.76
N TRP A 120 22.73 7.76 7.74
CA TRP A 120 22.03 7.34 8.95
C TRP A 120 22.92 6.48 9.87
N LEU A 121 23.63 5.50 9.29
CA LEU A 121 24.52 4.62 10.04
C LEU A 121 25.71 5.38 10.65
N GLN A 122 26.31 6.32 9.92
CA GLN A 122 27.41 7.15 10.42
C GLN A 122 26.97 8.04 11.59
N LEU A 123 25.79 8.67 11.51
CA LEU A 123 25.28 9.47 12.61
C LEU A 123 24.95 8.60 13.84
N CYS A 124 24.46 7.36 13.64
CA CYS A 124 24.25 6.43 14.75
C CYS A 124 25.56 6.09 15.50
N GLN A 125 26.70 6.03 14.83
CA GLN A 125 28.01 5.75 15.47
C GLN A 125 28.45 6.88 16.41
N GLN A 126 27.97 8.10 16.19
CA GLN A 126 28.28 9.28 17.01
C GLN A 126 27.31 9.43 18.19
N CYS A 127 26.24 8.63 18.23
CA CYS A 127 25.23 8.67 19.28
C CYS A 127 25.59 7.69 20.40
N ASP A 128 25.95 8.19 21.58
CA ASP A 128 26.02 7.35 22.77
C ASP A 128 24.59 7.00 23.23
N PRO A 129 24.19 5.72 23.23
CA PRO A 129 22.84 5.32 23.63
C PRO A 129 22.52 5.62 25.10
N PHE A 130 23.53 5.69 25.98
CA PHE A 130 23.35 5.86 27.43
C PHE A 130 23.52 7.30 27.91
N ALA A 131 24.05 8.19 27.07
CA ALA A 131 24.10 9.62 27.36
C ALA A 131 22.69 10.22 27.50
N ALA A 132 22.61 11.36 28.20
CA ALA A 132 21.37 12.14 28.31
C ALA A 132 20.80 12.45 26.92
N ALA A 133 19.47 12.42 26.81
CA ALA A 133 18.78 12.55 25.54
C ALA A 133 19.06 13.91 24.90
N ASP A 134 19.60 13.87 23.68
CA ASP A 134 19.81 15.04 22.83
C ASP A 134 18.75 15.03 21.72
N GLU A 135 17.70 15.83 21.89
CA GLU A 135 16.60 15.90 20.94
C GLU A 135 17.05 16.31 19.53
N LYS A 136 18.06 17.18 19.42
CA LYS A 136 18.57 17.66 18.13
C LYS A 136 19.35 16.56 17.43
N LEU A 137 20.21 15.84 18.16
CA LEU A 137 20.92 14.69 17.64
C LEU A 137 19.94 13.62 17.14
N LEU A 138 18.96 13.25 17.97
CA LEU A 138 17.96 12.23 17.61
C LEU A 138 17.10 12.64 16.42
N ALA A 139 16.71 13.92 16.33
CA ALA A 139 15.97 14.44 15.18
C ALA A 139 16.80 14.36 13.89
N ASN A 140 18.08 14.72 13.94
CA ASN A 140 18.98 14.63 12.78
C ASN A 140 19.16 13.18 12.29
N ILE A 141 19.35 12.24 13.21
CA ILE A 141 19.48 10.82 12.86
C ILE A 141 18.17 10.27 12.29
N ALA A 142 17.02 10.63 12.88
CA ALA A 142 15.72 10.21 12.38
C ALA A 142 15.40 10.77 10.99
N GLN A 143 15.83 12.00 10.70
CA GLN A 143 15.72 12.57 9.35
C GLN A 143 16.56 11.76 8.35
N ALA A 144 17.82 11.45 8.68
CA ALA A 144 18.66 10.62 7.81
C ALA A 144 18.07 9.23 7.56
N TYR A 145 17.42 8.63 8.57
CA TYR A 145 16.69 7.37 8.40
C TYR A 145 15.44 7.53 7.52
N THR A 146 14.71 8.64 7.66
CA THR A 146 13.57 8.98 6.80
C THR A 146 14.00 9.14 5.34
N ASP A 147 15.11 9.83 5.10
CA ASP A 147 15.68 10.02 3.76
C ASP A 147 16.09 8.67 3.15
N TYR A 148 16.66 7.75 3.94
CA TYR A 148 16.92 6.38 3.52
C TYR A 148 15.64 5.64 3.12
N LEU A 149 14.55 5.75 3.89
CA LEU A 149 13.27 5.12 3.55
C LEU A 149 12.67 5.71 2.26
N VAL A 150 12.79 7.03 2.05
CA VAL A 150 12.37 7.69 0.81
C VAL A 150 13.19 7.17 -0.38
N PHE A 151 14.51 7.06 -0.22
CA PHE A 151 15.41 6.48 -1.22
C PHE A 151 15.02 5.04 -1.55
N CYS A 152 14.79 4.18 -0.55
CA CYS A 152 14.32 2.81 -0.75
C CYS A 152 13.05 2.76 -1.60
N LYS A 153 12.07 3.62 -1.30
CA LYS A 153 10.82 3.71 -2.05
C LYS A 153 11.05 4.13 -3.50
N GLN A 154 11.94 5.10 -3.75
CA GLN A 154 12.30 5.55 -5.10
C GLN A 154 13.02 4.46 -5.90
N GLN A 155 13.81 3.61 -5.25
CA GLN A 155 14.43 2.42 -5.84
C GLN A 155 13.45 1.25 -6.06
N GLY A 156 12.16 1.46 -5.83
CA GLY A 156 11.13 0.44 -6.04
C GLY A 156 11.13 -0.66 -4.99
N GLN A 157 11.60 -0.37 -3.78
CA GLN A 157 11.39 -1.23 -2.62
C GLN A 157 10.01 -0.93 -2.02
N TYR A 158 9.29 -1.99 -1.64
CA TYR A 158 7.92 -1.99 -1.16
C TYR A 158 7.82 -2.14 0.35
N PHE A 159 8.77 -2.82 0.99
CA PHE A 159 8.79 -2.93 2.44
C PHE A 159 9.40 -1.65 3.06
N ILE A 160 8.55 -0.68 3.35
CA ILE A 160 8.90 0.61 3.96
C ILE A 160 8.26 0.72 5.34
N GLN A 161 9.10 0.86 6.37
CA GLN A 161 8.64 0.89 7.76
C GLN A 161 9.57 1.80 8.59
N PRO A 162 9.05 2.76 9.37
CA PRO A 162 7.63 3.03 9.58
C PRO A 162 6.99 3.77 8.39
N GLY A 163 5.80 3.35 7.95
CA GLY A 163 5.15 3.87 6.75
C GLY A 163 4.82 5.36 6.81
N ARG A 164 4.53 5.90 8.00
CA ARG A 164 4.27 7.34 8.18
C ARG A 164 5.52 8.20 8.07
N PHE A 165 6.72 7.62 7.97
CA PHE A 165 7.93 8.43 7.76
C PHE A 165 7.98 8.95 6.32
N VAL A 166 7.63 8.11 5.35
CA VAL A 166 7.57 8.50 3.93
C VAL A 166 6.25 9.15 3.53
N LEU A 167 5.18 8.89 4.29
CA LEU A 167 3.84 9.46 4.08
C LEU A 167 3.27 9.96 5.42
N PRO A 168 3.80 11.09 5.94
CA PRO A 168 3.50 11.57 7.30
C PRO A 168 2.12 12.22 7.46
N SER A 169 1.48 12.63 6.37
CA SER A 169 0.23 13.40 6.41
C SER A 169 0.37 14.60 7.37
N ASP A 170 -0.47 14.70 8.40
CA ASP A 170 -0.49 15.75 9.42
C ASP A 170 0.62 15.65 10.47
N LEU A 171 1.39 14.56 10.49
CA LEU A 171 2.47 14.32 11.46
C LEU A 171 3.84 14.84 11.01
N ALA A 172 3.93 15.52 9.87
CA ALA A 172 5.19 16.02 9.33
C ALA A 172 5.90 16.93 10.37
N GLY A 173 7.15 16.61 10.70
CA GLY A 173 7.95 17.33 11.70
C GLY A 173 7.61 17.02 13.17
N ALA A 174 6.61 16.19 13.44
CA ALA A 174 6.24 15.85 14.82
C ALA A 174 7.30 14.95 15.49
N PRO A 175 7.58 15.12 16.79
CA PRO A 175 8.56 14.29 17.53
C PRO A 175 8.26 12.79 17.52
N VAL A 176 6.99 12.41 17.29
CA VAL A 176 6.58 11.01 17.17
C VAL A 176 7.22 10.30 15.97
N LEU A 177 7.65 11.03 14.94
CA LEU A 177 8.37 10.50 13.78
C LEU A 177 9.90 10.59 13.94
N GLN A 178 10.40 10.98 15.11
CA GLN A 178 11.83 11.16 15.36
C GLN A 178 12.44 9.96 16.11
N PHE A 179 12.27 8.76 15.55
CA PHE A 179 12.93 7.54 16.01
C PHE A 179 13.46 6.73 14.82
N PHE A 180 14.37 5.81 15.08
CA PHE A 180 15.03 4.99 14.04
C PHE A 180 15.41 3.64 14.64
N PRO A 181 15.61 2.58 13.84
CA PRO A 181 16.03 1.29 14.36
C PRO A 181 17.47 1.40 14.88
N TRP A 182 17.79 0.76 16.00
CA TRP A 182 19.17 0.77 16.49
C TRP A 182 20.02 -0.24 15.70
N PRO A 183 21.08 0.17 14.98
CA PRO A 183 21.77 -0.69 14.02
C PRO A 183 22.72 -1.72 14.65
N ASN A 184 23.16 -1.52 15.89
CA ASN A 184 24.20 -2.33 16.55
C ASN A 184 23.64 -3.18 17.71
N ILE A 185 22.46 -3.76 17.51
CA ILE A 185 21.76 -4.47 18.56
C ILE A 185 22.44 -5.80 18.95
N ASP A 186 23.08 -6.46 17.99
CA ASP A 186 23.71 -7.77 18.22
C ASP A 186 25.11 -7.64 18.86
N THR A 187 25.72 -6.44 18.84
CA THR A 187 27.05 -6.17 19.39
C THR A 187 27.03 -5.44 20.73
N THR A 188 25.90 -4.83 21.09
CA THR A 188 25.69 -4.16 22.38
C THR A 188 24.93 -5.08 23.31
N ASP A 189 25.22 -5.03 24.62
CA ASP A 189 24.43 -5.77 25.62
C ASP A 189 22.97 -5.31 25.59
N GLU A 190 22.09 -6.11 24.97
CA GLU A 190 20.67 -5.80 24.79
C GLU A 190 19.96 -5.57 26.13
N LEU A 191 20.37 -6.27 27.19
CA LEU A 191 19.79 -6.08 28.52
C LEU A 191 20.11 -4.68 29.06
N LYS A 192 21.34 -4.19 28.86
CA LYS A 192 21.70 -2.82 29.23
C LYS A 192 20.91 -1.79 28.43
N LEU A 193 20.74 -1.99 27.12
CA LEU A 193 19.93 -1.10 26.29
C LEU A 193 18.45 -1.06 26.73
N LYS A 194 17.89 -2.23 27.06
CA LYS A 194 16.51 -2.36 27.57
C LYS A 194 16.30 -1.69 28.93
N GLN A 195 17.32 -1.70 29.78
CA GLN A 195 17.28 -1.14 31.13
C GLN A 195 17.78 0.30 31.21
N ALA A 196 18.18 0.90 30.08
CA ALA A 196 18.70 2.26 30.04
C ALA A 196 17.69 3.27 30.60
N ASP A 197 18.22 4.35 31.17
CA ASP A 197 17.39 5.43 31.71
C ASP A 197 16.45 6.00 30.64
N LYS A 198 15.22 6.32 31.04
CA LYS A 198 14.18 6.87 30.15
C LYS A 198 14.57 8.21 29.52
N GLN A 199 15.45 8.96 30.17
CA GLN A 199 16.02 10.23 29.72
C GLN A 199 17.32 10.05 28.95
N SER A 200 17.76 8.83 28.66
CA SER A 200 18.88 8.58 27.75
C SER A 200 18.43 8.60 26.28
N ASN A 201 19.37 8.72 25.34
CA ASN A 201 19.08 8.67 23.91
C ASN A 201 18.28 7.41 23.52
N ILE A 202 18.70 6.22 23.96
CA ILE A 202 17.98 4.98 23.67
C ILE A 202 16.65 4.89 24.42
N GLY A 203 16.56 5.47 25.63
CA GLY A 203 15.32 5.58 26.39
C GLY A 203 14.27 6.41 25.65
N MET A 204 14.67 7.55 25.09
CA MET A 204 13.78 8.42 24.31
C MET A 204 13.33 7.76 23.00
N LEU A 205 14.21 7.04 22.30
CA LEU A 205 13.85 6.28 21.10
C LEU A 205 12.78 5.22 21.39
N GLN A 206 12.92 4.47 22.49
CA GLN A 206 11.92 3.50 22.93
C GLN A 206 10.56 4.16 23.24
N GLN A 207 10.57 5.33 23.90
CA GLN A 207 9.35 6.08 24.19
C GLN A 207 8.64 6.55 22.92
N ARG A 208 9.38 7.14 21.97
CA ARG A 208 8.84 7.61 20.69
C ARG A 208 8.27 6.46 19.87
N TYR A 209 8.98 5.33 19.78
CA TYR A 209 8.47 4.10 19.16
C TYR A 209 7.18 3.60 19.83
N HIS A 210 7.16 3.52 21.16
CA HIS A 210 5.98 3.05 21.88
C HIS A 210 4.77 3.99 21.68
N TYR A 211 5.02 5.30 21.71
CA TYR A 211 3.99 6.30 21.43
C TYR A 211 3.46 6.15 20.00
N TYR A 212 4.34 6.02 19.00
CA TYR A 212 3.95 5.77 17.62
C TYR A 212 3.04 4.55 17.50
N CYS A 213 3.43 3.43 18.12
CA CYS A 213 2.61 2.22 18.14
C CYS A 213 1.24 2.43 18.79
N GLN A 214 1.19 2.99 20.00
CA GLN A 214 -0.06 3.07 20.77
C GLN A 214 -0.99 4.21 20.33
N LYS A 215 -0.45 5.32 19.82
CA LYS A 215 -1.21 6.54 19.55
C LYS A 215 -1.41 6.82 18.07
N ILE A 216 -0.55 6.29 17.20
CA ILE A 216 -0.65 6.48 15.75
C ILE A 216 -1.19 5.21 15.11
N ILE A 217 -0.47 4.09 15.20
CA ILE A 217 -0.87 2.83 14.54
C ILE A 217 -2.19 2.31 15.11
N LYS A 218 -2.27 2.12 16.43
CA LYS A 218 -3.46 1.55 17.09
C LYS A 218 -4.69 2.44 16.92
N ARG A 219 -4.50 3.76 16.90
CA ARG A 219 -5.60 4.71 16.70
C ARG A 219 -6.11 4.65 15.27
N PHE A 220 -5.23 4.63 14.27
CA PHE A 220 -5.64 4.44 12.87
C PHE A 220 -6.48 3.16 12.70
N TYR A 221 -6.05 2.07 13.33
CA TYR A 221 -6.79 0.81 13.29
C TYR A 221 -8.20 0.93 13.90
N LYS A 222 -8.29 1.52 15.09
CA LYS A 222 -9.56 1.67 15.82
C LYS A 222 -10.49 2.70 15.18
N ASP A 223 -9.97 3.83 14.75
CA ASP A 223 -10.82 4.93 14.30
C ASP A 223 -11.30 4.70 12.86
N TYR A 224 -10.60 3.89 12.06
CA TYR A 224 -10.92 3.66 10.64
C TYR A 224 -10.99 2.17 10.29
N PHE A 225 -9.88 1.44 10.38
CA PHE A 225 -9.73 0.12 9.77
C PHE A 225 -10.75 -0.93 10.26
N GLN A 226 -11.10 -0.92 11.55
CA GLN A 226 -12.07 -1.88 12.11
C GLN A 226 -13.50 -1.72 11.54
N HIS A 227 -13.81 -0.58 10.92
CA HIS A 227 -15.12 -0.24 10.38
C HIS A 227 -15.27 -0.56 8.89
N PHE A 228 -14.21 -1.03 8.22
CA PHE A 228 -14.28 -1.36 6.80
C PHE A 228 -15.06 -2.66 6.56
N ASP A 229 -16.06 -2.60 5.69
CA ASP A 229 -16.85 -3.76 5.28
C ASP A 229 -16.17 -4.58 4.17
N ARG A 230 -15.39 -3.91 3.31
CA ARG A 230 -14.79 -4.44 2.08
C ARG A 230 -13.44 -3.77 1.85
N GLN A 231 -12.47 -4.50 1.31
CA GLN A 231 -11.14 -3.95 1.03
C GLN A 231 -10.67 -4.30 -0.38
N ILE A 232 -10.05 -3.33 -1.04
CA ILE A 232 -9.28 -3.55 -2.28
C ILE A 232 -7.83 -3.17 -2.00
N VAL A 233 -6.89 -4.03 -2.40
CA VAL A 233 -5.45 -3.77 -2.36
C VAL A 233 -4.94 -3.75 -3.79
N LEU A 234 -4.56 -2.55 -4.25
CA LEU A 234 -3.96 -2.36 -5.57
C LEU A 234 -2.48 -2.74 -5.51
N VAL A 235 -2.03 -3.57 -6.47
CA VAL A 235 -0.65 -4.06 -6.54
C VAL A 235 -0.08 -3.79 -7.92
N ASP A 236 1.00 -3.02 -7.99
CA ASP A 236 1.75 -2.80 -9.22
C ASP A 236 2.78 -3.93 -9.44
N CYS A 237 2.30 -5.02 -10.04
CA CYS A 237 3.16 -6.16 -10.38
C CYS A 237 4.13 -5.84 -11.53
N LEU A 238 3.79 -4.87 -12.39
CA LEU A 238 4.55 -4.60 -13.62
C LEU A 238 5.86 -3.87 -13.31
N THR A 239 5.80 -2.82 -12.48
CA THR A 239 7.01 -2.14 -12.00
C THR A 239 7.91 -3.10 -11.23
N ALA A 240 7.34 -4.00 -10.43
CA ALA A 240 8.12 -5.00 -9.69
C ALA A 240 8.86 -5.97 -10.61
N LEU A 241 8.22 -6.45 -11.69
CA LEU A 241 8.86 -7.30 -12.69
C LEU A 241 10.03 -6.58 -13.37
N ASN A 242 9.87 -5.29 -13.69
CA ASN A 242 10.92 -4.48 -14.31
C ASN A 242 12.13 -4.27 -13.39
N ASN A 243 11.90 -4.17 -12.08
CA ASN A 243 12.95 -4.00 -11.08
C ASN A 243 13.62 -5.33 -10.68
N GLY A 244 13.14 -6.46 -11.21
CA GLY A 244 13.76 -7.77 -11.08
C GLY A 244 13.39 -8.55 -9.80
N PRO A 245 14.03 -9.72 -9.58
CA PRO A 245 13.60 -10.69 -8.55
C PRO A 245 13.60 -10.15 -7.12
N ALA A 246 14.50 -9.23 -6.80
CA ALA A 246 14.57 -8.62 -5.46
C ALA A 246 13.29 -7.82 -5.14
N ALA A 247 12.78 -7.04 -6.12
CA ALA A 247 11.54 -6.29 -5.96
C ALA A 247 10.31 -7.19 -5.82
N ILE A 248 10.27 -8.30 -6.55
CA ILE A 248 9.20 -9.31 -6.43
C ILE A 248 9.18 -9.94 -5.03
N ASN A 249 10.35 -10.33 -4.50
CA ASN A 249 10.46 -10.86 -3.14
C ASN A 249 10.03 -9.83 -2.08
N ASP A 250 10.35 -8.55 -2.29
CA ASP A 250 9.99 -7.47 -1.38
C ASP A 250 8.47 -7.18 -1.40
N ILE A 251 7.81 -7.22 -2.57
CA ILE A 251 6.33 -7.23 -2.66
C ILE A 251 5.75 -8.40 -1.88
N GLN A 252 6.24 -9.61 -2.10
CA GLN A 252 5.72 -10.80 -1.43
C GLN A 252 5.84 -10.67 0.10
N ALA A 253 6.97 -10.16 0.59
CA ALA A 253 7.17 -9.88 2.01
C ALA A 253 6.19 -8.82 2.53
N ALA A 254 6.02 -7.71 1.80
CA ALA A 254 5.08 -6.63 2.15
C ALA A 254 3.63 -7.14 2.20
N LEU A 255 3.17 -7.87 1.17
CA LEU A 255 1.83 -8.44 1.12
C LEU A 255 1.60 -9.46 2.24
N THR A 256 2.59 -10.29 2.54
CA THR A 256 2.51 -11.24 3.67
C THR A 256 2.37 -10.51 5.01
N GLN A 257 3.10 -9.41 5.19
CA GLN A 257 3.08 -8.60 6.40
C GLN A 257 1.75 -7.85 6.56
N ILE A 258 1.26 -7.24 5.47
CA ILE A 258 -0.07 -6.63 5.39
C ILE A 258 -1.12 -7.68 5.78
N MET A 259 -1.02 -8.89 5.22
CA MET A 259 -1.97 -9.95 5.52
C MET A 259 -1.98 -10.35 6.97
N ARG A 260 -0.84 -10.54 7.64
CA ARG A 260 -0.79 -10.80 9.10
C ARG A 260 -1.61 -9.79 9.91
N SER A 261 -1.75 -8.57 9.41
CA SER A 261 -2.45 -7.49 10.08
C SER A 261 -3.98 -7.56 9.92
N PHE A 262 -4.48 -8.23 8.89
CA PHE A 262 -5.89 -8.62 8.78
C PHE A 262 -6.26 -9.76 9.75
N HIS A 263 -5.28 -10.59 10.14
CA HIS A 263 -5.46 -11.74 11.04
C HIS A 263 -5.33 -11.40 12.53
N TYR A 264 -5.70 -10.19 12.95
CA TYR A 264 -5.55 -9.78 14.35
C TYR A 264 -6.60 -10.48 15.24
N GLY A 265 -6.44 -11.79 15.49
CA GLY A 265 -7.50 -12.61 16.07
C GLY A 265 -7.09 -13.88 16.84
N LYS A 266 -5.80 -14.22 16.97
CA LYS A 266 -5.39 -15.43 17.71
C LYS A 266 -4.67 -15.11 19.01
N ARG A 267 -5.30 -15.53 20.13
CA ARG A 267 -4.77 -15.86 21.48
C ARG A 267 -5.11 -15.00 22.70
N THR A 268 -5.98 -13.99 22.65
CA THR A 268 -6.49 -13.36 23.90
C THR A 268 -7.97 -13.03 23.84
N LEU A 269 -8.71 -13.40 24.89
CA LEU A 269 -10.15 -13.10 25.09
C LEU A 269 -10.46 -11.59 24.98
N LEU A 270 -9.49 -10.71 25.25
CA LEU A 270 -9.62 -9.25 25.10
C LEU A 270 -9.58 -8.74 23.65
N ARG A 271 -9.12 -9.53 22.66
CA ARG A 271 -8.98 -9.08 21.26
C ARG A 271 -10.24 -9.27 20.39
N ARG A 272 -11.28 -9.95 20.91
CA ARG A 272 -12.55 -10.15 20.19
C ARG A 272 -13.35 -8.86 19.95
N LEU A 273 -13.01 -7.77 20.65
CA LEU A 273 -13.60 -6.45 20.46
C LEU A 273 -13.02 -5.67 19.27
N PHE A 274 -12.03 -6.24 18.56
CA PHE A 274 -11.26 -5.58 17.50
C PHE A 274 -11.18 -6.41 16.20
N SER A 275 -12.15 -7.30 15.95
CA SER A 275 -12.18 -8.05 14.68
C SER A 275 -12.56 -7.12 13.52
N PRO A 276 -11.79 -7.05 12.41
CA PRO A 276 -12.19 -6.28 11.25
C PRO A 276 -13.51 -6.82 10.69
N HIS A 277 -14.40 -5.94 10.22
CA HIS A 277 -15.69 -6.30 9.60
C HIS A 277 -15.56 -6.73 8.13
N ILE A 278 -14.32 -6.84 7.64
CA ILE A 278 -14.03 -7.14 6.24
C ILE A 278 -14.37 -8.60 5.96
N ASP A 279 -15.47 -8.83 5.24
CA ASP A 279 -15.88 -10.18 4.79
C ASP A 279 -15.34 -10.52 3.38
N LYS A 280 -14.91 -9.51 2.61
CA LYS A 280 -14.36 -9.63 1.26
C LYS A 280 -13.15 -8.74 1.07
N LEU A 281 -12.08 -9.36 0.58
CA LEU A 281 -10.82 -8.71 0.26
C LEU A 281 -10.44 -9.01 -1.20
N LEU A 282 -10.20 -7.97 -1.98
CA LEU A 282 -9.77 -8.09 -3.37
C LEU A 282 -8.32 -7.63 -3.51
N PHE A 283 -7.47 -8.50 -4.06
CA PHE A 283 -6.18 -8.07 -4.60
C PHE A 283 -6.33 -7.77 -6.09
N ALA A 284 -5.92 -6.58 -6.51
CA ALA A 284 -6.07 -6.12 -7.87
C ALA A 284 -4.71 -5.74 -8.45
N ALA A 285 -4.26 -6.46 -9.48
CA ALA A 285 -3.10 -6.05 -10.27
C ALA A 285 -3.51 -4.82 -11.10
N SER A 286 -2.97 -3.65 -10.75
CA SER A 286 -3.30 -2.38 -11.39
C SER A 286 -2.57 -2.21 -12.72
N LYS A 287 -2.98 -1.21 -13.53
CA LYS A 287 -2.31 -0.80 -14.78
C LYS A 287 -2.23 -1.92 -15.81
N VAL A 288 -3.23 -2.81 -15.84
CA VAL A 288 -3.24 -3.94 -16.80
C VAL A 288 -3.29 -3.49 -18.26
N ASP A 289 -3.69 -2.25 -18.53
CA ASP A 289 -3.63 -1.65 -19.86
C ASP A 289 -2.19 -1.45 -20.37
N HIS A 290 -1.16 -1.61 -19.53
CA HIS A 290 0.24 -1.62 -19.96
C HIS A 290 0.70 -2.98 -20.50
N ILE A 291 -0.19 -3.98 -20.57
CA ILE A 291 0.07 -5.29 -21.17
C ILE A 291 -0.97 -5.67 -22.21
N THR A 292 -0.60 -6.52 -23.16
CA THR A 292 -1.55 -7.01 -24.16
C THR A 292 -2.56 -7.95 -23.51
N HIS A 293 -3.76 -8.01 -24.09
CA HIS A 293 -4.88 -8.79 -23.53
C HIS A 293 -4.52 -10.25 -23.18
N ASP A 294 -3.69 -10.89 -24.00
CA ASP A 294 -3.25 -12.28 -23.79
C ASP A 294 -2.35 -12.48 -22.55
N GLN A 295 -1.79 -11.40 -21.98
CA GLN A 295 -0.99 -11.45 -20.76
C GLN A 295 -1.80 -11.18 -19.48
N HIS A 296 -3.07 -10.76 -19.57
CA HIS A 296 -3.87 -10.44 -18.39
C HIS A 296 -3.98 -11.63 -17.43
N ALA A 297 -4.21 -12.84 -17.96
CA ALA A 297 -4.29 -14.07 -17.17
C ALA A 297 -2.95 -14.40 -16.48
N ASN A 298 -1.83 -14.14 -17.13
CA ASN A 298 -0.49 -14.36 -16.56
C ASN A 298 -0.24 -13.40 -15.38
N LEU A 299 -0.66 -12.13 -15.51
CA LEU A 299 -0.54 -11.15 -14.44
C LEU A 299 -1.39 -11.53 -13.22
N VAL A 300 -2.63 -12.01 -13.44
CA VAL A 300 -3.49 -12.52 -12.37
C VAL A 300 -2.85 -13.74 -11.69
N SER A 301 -2.31 -14.68 -12.46
CA SER A 301 -1.62 -15.87 -11.94
C SER A 301 -0.39 -15.49 -11.11
N LEU A 302 0.42 -14.53 -11.58
CA LEU A 302 1.54 -13.99 -10.81
C LEU A 302 1.06 -13.40 -9.48
N LEU A 303 0.04 -12.53 -9.50
CA LEU A 303 -0.50 -11.94 -8.28
C LEU A 303 -0.98 -13.02 -7.29
N GLN A 304 -1.71 -14.04 -7.78
CA GLN A 304 -2.15 -15.18 -6.97
C GLN A 304 -0.98 -15.91 -6.31
N GLN A 305 0.14 -16.08 -7.01
CA GLN A 305 1.35 -16.68 -6.46
C GLN A 305 1.98 -15.79 -5.36
N LEU A 306 2.06 -14.47 -5.58
CA LEU A 306 2.59 -13.52 -4.59
C LEU A 306 1.76 -13.50 -3.31
N VAL A 307 0.43 -13.57 -3.43
CA VAL A 307 -0.45 -13.57 -2.25
C VAL A 307 -0.67 -14.97 -1.67
N ARG A 308 -0.12 -16.05 -2.24
CA ARG A 308 -0.44 -17.42 -1.83
C ARG A 308 -0.14 -17.70 -0.34
N ALA A 309 1.02 -17.27 0.13
CA ALA A 309 1.40 -17.42 1.55
C ALA A 309 0.48 -16.60 2.47
N ALA A 310 0.05 -15.45 1.97
CA ALA A 310 -0.94 -14.58 2.58
C ALA A 310 -2.34 -15.26 2.62
N TRP A 311 -2.69 -15.99 1.56
CA TRP A 311 -3.98 -16.65 1.35
C TRP A 311 -4.24 -17.77 2.33
N GLN A 312 -3.23 -18.62 2.54
CA GLN A 312 -3.30 -19.75 3.48
C GLN A 312 -3.64 -19.32 4.90
N ASN A 313 -3.32 -18.09 5.31
CA ASN A 313 -3.65 -17.61 6.64
C ASN A 313 -5.12 -17.14 6.76
N ALA A 314 -5.69 -16.55 5.70
CA ALA A 314 -6.96 -15.80 5.78
C ALA A 314 -8.20 -16.65 5.50
N ALA A 315 -8.06 -17.68 4.66
CA ALA A 315 -9.13 -18.62 4.39
C ALA A 315 -9.68 -19.29 5.67
N PHE A 316 -8.86 -19.37 6.73
CA PHE A 316 -9.28 -19.91 8.04
C PHE A 316 -10.25 -19.02 8.82
N GLU A 317 -10.45 -17.76 8.44
CA GLU A 317 -11.27 -16.78 9.18
C GLU A 317 -12.56 -16.39 8.44
N GLY A 318 -12.88 -17.07 7.33
CA GLY A 318 -14.12 -16.86 6.58
C GLY A 318 -14.14 -15.62 5.69
N ILE A 319 -12.99 -14.97 5.49
CA ILE A 319 -12.83 -13.86 4.55
C ILE A 319 -12.77 -14.41 3.12
N SER A 320 -13.70 -13.99 2.26
CA SER A 320 -13.69 -14.31 0.84
C SER A 320 -12.64 -13.46 0.15
N MET A 321 -11.68 -14.10 -0.51
CA MET A 321 -10.60 -13.41 -1.19
C MET A 321 -10.55 -13.73 -2.66
N ASP A 322 -10.40 -12.69 -3.47
CA ASP A 322 -10.30 -12.77 -4.92
C ASP A 322 -9.05 -12.03 -5.41
N CYS A 323 -8.57 -12.43 -6.58
CA CYS A 323 -7.50 -11.76 -7.31
C CYS A 323 -7.99 -11.44 -8.73
N LEU A 324 -7.77 -10.22 -9.20
CA LEU A 324 -8.04 -9.84 -10.58
C LEU A 324 -6.99 -8.85 -11.10
N ALA A 325 -7.01 -8.57 -12.40
CA ALA A 325 -6.23 -7.51 -13.01
C ALA A 325 -7.18 -6.46 -13.59
N LEU A 326 -6.89 -5.19 -13.35
CA LEU A 326 -7.72 -4.06 -13.78
C LEU A 326 -6.87 -2.89 -14.28
N ALA A 327 -7.52 -2.01 -15.03
CA ALA A 327 -7.05 -0.67 -15.34
C ALA A 327 -8.18 0.29 -14.98
N GLU A 328 -7.96 1.16 -14.00
CA GLU A 328 -8.92 2.15 -13.55
C GLU A 328 -9.12 3.24 -14.61
N ILE A 329 -8.03 3.61 -15.28
CA ILE A 329 -7.98 4.53 -16.42
C ILE A 329 -7.16 3.85 -17.50
N GLN A 330 -7.79 3.54 -18.63
CA GLN A 330 -7.13 2.93 -19.77
C GLN A 330 -6.38 4.00 -20.58
N ALA A 331 -5.06 3.93 -20.62
CA ALA A 331 -4.20 4.87 -21.34
C ALA A 331 -3.65 4.31 -22.67
N THR A 332 -3.99 3.07 -23.01
CA THR A 332 -3.51 2.38 -24.22
C THR A 332 -4.65 1.77 -25.04
N GLU A 333 -4.37 1.57 -26.33
CA GLU A 333 -5.23 0.85 -27.27
C GLU A 333 -4.60 -0.51 -27.61
N ASN A 334 -5.41 -1.57 -27.63
CA ASN A 334 -4.97 -2.89 -28.08
C ASN A 334 -5.00 -2.96 -29.61
N GLY A 335 -4.00 -3.63 -30.20
CA GLY A 335 -3.89 -3.86 -31.63
C GLY A 335 -3.07 -5.10 -31.97
N MET A 336 -2.84 -5.31 -33.26
CA MET A 336 -1.97 -6.35 -33.80
C MET A 336 -0.96 -5.71 -34.73
N ILE A 337 0.30 -6.16 -34.67
CA ILE A 337 1.33 -5.79 -35.65
C ILE A 337 1.82 -7.03 -36.37
N GLU A 338 2.41 -6.84 -37.54
CA GLU A 338 3.14 -7.88 -38.25
C GLU A 338 4.62 -7.74 -37.92
N SER A 339 5.22 -8.80 -37.37
CA SER A 339 6.64 -8.87 -37.05
C SER A 339 7.17 -10.23 -37.43
N GLN A 340 8.23 -10.26 -38.26
CA GLN A 340 8.84 -11.50 -38.76
C GLN A 340 7.84 -12.47 -39.45
N GLY A 341 6.79 -11.93 -40.09
CA GLY A 341 5.75 -12.72 -40.76
C GLY A 341 4.67 -13.28 -39.83
N GLU A 342 4.74 -13.01 -38.53
CA GLU A 342 3.71 -13.39 -37.55
C GLU A 342 2.91 -12.17 -37.08
N ARG A 343 1.62 -12.40 -36.80
CA ARG A 343 0.75 -11.39 -36.18
C ARG A 343 0.92 -11.44 -34.66
N VAL A 344 1.47 -10.38 -34.09
CA VAL A 344 1.76 -10.28 -32.66
C VAL A 344 0.86 -9.23 -32.01
N PRO A 345 0.25 -9.50 -30.83
CA PRO A 345 -0.45 -8.49 -30.06
C PRO A 345 0.46 -7.32 -29.69
N ALA A 346 -0.07 -6.10 -29.80
CA ALA A 346 0.64 -4.88 -29.48
C ALA A 346 -0.27 -3.88 -28.78
N LEU A 347 0.35 -2.93 -28.10
CA LEU A 347 -0.30 -1.79 -27.47
C LEU A 347 0.15 -0.51 -28.15
N LYS A 348 -0.76 0.44 -28.27
CA LYS A 348 -0.49 1.80 -28.76
C LYS A 348 -0.82 2.81 -27.65
N GLY A 349 0.06 3.77 -27.43
CA GLY A 349 -0.11 4.78 -26.38
C GLY A 349 0.94 5.88 -26.45
N HIS A 350 0.93 6.81 -25.50
CA HIS A 350 1.89 7.91 -25.41
C HIS A 350 2.97 7.63 -24.36
N ARG A 351 4.24 7.88 -24.70
CA ARG A 351 5.36 7.72 -23.76
C ARG A 351 5.31 8.77 -22.65
N LEU A 352 5.67 8.38 -21.43
CA LEU A 352 5.76 9.32 -20.32
C LEU A 352 6.92 10.32 -20.47
N THR A 353 8.07 9.91 -21.01
CA THR A 353 9.28 10.77 -21.08
C THR A 353 9.18 11.92 -22.06
N ASP A 354 8.49 11.74 -23.19
CA ASP A 354 8.45 12.73 -24.28
C ASP A 354 7.05 12.97 -24.88
N GLY A 355 6.02 12.27 -24.38
CA GLY A 355 4.65 12.38 -24.86
C GLY A 355 4.42 11.80 -26.27
N ARG A 356 5.45 11.19 -26.90
CA ARG A 356 5.33 10.70 -28.26
C ARG A 356 4.47 9.45 -28.34
N LEU A 357 3.68 9.38 -29.40
CA LEU A 357 2.92 8.19 -29.74
C LEU A 357 3.88 7.04 -30.04
N MET A 358 3.62 5.88 -29.46
CA MET A 358 4.37 4.66 -29.70
C MET A 358 3.44 3.47 -29.86
N THR A 359 3.95 2.45 -30.54
CA THR A 359 3.42 1.10 -30.50
C THR A 359 4.48 0.21 -29.87
N PHE A 360 4.12 -0.57 -28.85
CA PHE A 360 5.02 -1.52 -28.21
C PHE A 360 4.37 -2.90 -28.14
N PHE A 361 5.18 -3.95 -28.22
CA PHE A 361 4.76 -5.34 -28.12
C PHE A 361 5.72 -6.08 -27.20
N GLN A 362 5.20 -7.04 -26.45
CA GLN A 362 5.99 -7.79 -25.46
C GLN A 362 6.68 -8.96 -26.16
N VAL A 363 8.02 -8.98 -26.13
CA VAL A 363 8.79 -10.08 -26.71
C VAL A 363 8.83 -11.23 -25.71
N ARG A 364 8.27 -12.38 -26.09
CA ARG A 364 8.40 -13.62 -25.32
C ARG A 364 9.76 -14.25 -25.62
N TYR A 365 10.73 -14.11 -24.72
CA TYR A 365 11.98 -14.89 -24.79
C TYR A 365 11.90 -16.05 -23.79
N HIS A 366 11.85 -17.30 -24.29
CA HIS A 366 12.02 -18.53 -23.49
C HIS A 366 11.31 -18.55 -22.11
N GLY A 367 10.02 -18.21 -22.08
CA GLY A 367 9.22 -18.26 -20.85
C GLY A 367 9.46 -17.09 -19.87
N VAL A 368 10.26 -16.10 -20.24
CA VAL A 368 10.46 -14.86 -19.48
C VAL A 368 9.82 -13.70 -20.24
N CYS A 369 8.86 -13.04 -19.60
CA CYS A 369 8.25 -11.81 -20.12
C CYS A 369 9.25 -10.67 -19.87
N LEU A 370 9.99 -10.25 -20.89
CA LEU A 370 10.76 -9.01 -20.80
C LEU A 370 9.82 -7.84 -21.09
N MET A 371 9.39 -7.17 -20.03
CA MET A 371 8.80 -5.85 -20.14
C MET A 371 9.91 -4.83 -20.34
N LEU A 372 10.03 -4.31 -21.55
CA LEU A 372 10.72 -3.05 -21.77
C LEU A 372 9.69 -1.93 -21.64
N ILE A 373 9.31 -1.59 -20.41
CA ILE A 373 8.71 -0.29 -20.14
C ILE A 373 9.89 0.68 -20.04
N PHE A 374 10.17 1.40 -21.12
CA PHE A 374 11.04 2.57 -21.04
C PHE A 374 10.31 3.60 -20.17
N GLY A 375 10.77 3.72 -18.91
CA GLY A 375 10.35 4.74 -17.96
C GLY A 375 10.63 6.14 -18.45
#